data_AF-A0AAE0LXU2-F1
#
_entry.id   AF-A0AAE0LXU2-F1
#
_cell.length_a   1.000
_cell.length_b   1.000
_cell.length_c   1.000
_cell.angle_alpha   90.00
_cell.angle_beta   90.00
_cell.angle_gamma   90.00
#
_symmetry.space_group_name_H-M   'P 1'
#
loop_
_entity.id
_entity.type
_entity.pdbx_description
1 polymer ?
#
loop_
_entity_poly.entity_id
_entity_poly.type
_entity_poly.pdbx_seq_one_letter_code
_entity_poly.pdbx_strand_id
1 'polypeptide(L)'
;KTTAEIHLGTLQKYASKWAELRSEKTCFACLRRVPQFGTECRHRICEMCIKVFGETNNGPWLFTANACFLCQVESQIMVHIHAPTTGIGILCIDGGGIRGIIPRTILELLEEQIGLPIPIQEHFKLALGISAGKLT
;
A
#
# COMPACT_ATOMS: atom_id res chain seq x y z
N LYS A 1 -24.04 14.11 5.43
CA LYS A 1 -23.20 13.35 4.50
C LYS A 1 -21.94 14.15 4.23
N THR A 2 -20.77 13.53 4.32
CA THR A 2 -19.50 14.17 3.96
C THR A 2 -19.40 14.33 2.44
N THR A 3 -18.53 15.22 1.97
CA THR A 3 -18.24 15.36 0.52
C THR A 3 -17.74 14.04 -0.06
N ALA A 4 -16.97 13.27 0.69
CA ALA A 4 -16.47 11.96 0.27
C ALA A 4 -17.61 10.94 0.05
N GLU A 5 -18.58 10.87 0.97
CA GLU A 5 -19.75 9.99 0.84
C GLU A 5 -20.62 10.34 -0.36
N ILE A 6 -20.86 11.64 -0.60
CA ILE A 6 -21.64 12.11 -1.75
C ILE A 6 -20.94 11.74 -3.06
N HIS A 7 -19.62 11.90 -3.09
CA HIS A 7 -18.82 11.57 -4.26
C HIS A 7 -18.81 10.06 -4.53
N LEU A 8 -18.60 9.24 -3.49
CA LEU A 8 -18.64 7.78 -3.62
C LEU A 8 -20.01 7.30 -4.10
N GLY A 9 -21.10 7.83 -3.53
CA GLY A 9 -22.46 7.53 -3.99
C GLY A 9 -22.71 7.93 -5.45
N THR A 10 -22.06 9.01 -5.92
CA THR A 10 -22.11 9.42 -7.34
C THR A 10 -21.37 8.42 -8.23
N LEU A 11 -20.18 7.97 -7.84
CA LEU A 11 -19.44 6.96 -8.59
C LEU A 11 -20.25 5.66 -8.71
N GLN A 12 -20.82 5.20 -7.60
CA GLN A 12 -21.66 4.00 -7.51
C GLN A 12 -22.89 4.08 -8.42
N LYS A 13 -23.55 5.25 -8.47
CA LYS A 13 -24.70 5.48 -9.35
C LYS A 13 -24.40 5.23 -10.83
N TYR A 14 -23.16 5.45 -11.27
CA TYR A 14 -22.72 5.27 -12.65
C TYR A 14 -21.85 4.03 -12.86
N ALA A 15 -21.95 3.03 -11.97
CA ALA A 15 -21.10 1.84 -11.99
C ALA A 15 -21.06 1.10 -13.33
N SER A 16 -22.21 0.99 -14.02
CA SER A 16 -22.28 0.37 -15.35
C SER A 16 -21.43 1.09 -16.40
N LYS A 17 -21.43 2.43 -16.39
CA LYS A 17 -20.61 3.24 -17.31
C LYS A 17 -19.13 3.08 -16.99
N TRP A 18 -18.77 3.02 -15.71
CA TRP A 18 -17.39 2.82 -15.32
C TRP A 18 -16.87 1.42 -15.67
N ALA A 19 -17.75 0.41 -15.76
CA ALA A 19 -17.37 -0.95 -16.11
C ALA A 19 -16.68 -1.06 -17.48
N GLU A 20 -16.92 -0.12 -18.39
CA GLU A 20 -16.32 -0.09 -19.74
C GLU A 20 -15.02 0.74 -19.82
N LEU A 21 -14.76 1.59 -18.82
CA LEU A 21 -13.66 2.55 -18.86
C LEU A 21 -12.48 2.09 -18.00
N ARG A 22 -11.27 2.14 -18.54
CA ARG A 22 -10.01 1.88 -17.81
C ARG A 22 -8.98 2.96 -18.15
N SER A 23 -8.12 3.27 -17.18
CA SER A 23 -6.98 4.17 -17.39
C SER A 23 -5.84 3.79 -16.48
N GLU A 24 -4.64 3.79 -17.05
CA GLU A 24 -3.39 3.60 -16.32
C GLU A 24 -2.75 4.92 -15.91
N LYS A 25 -3.17 6.04 -16.53
CA LYS A 25 -2.57 7.36 -16.34
C LYS A 25 -3.35 8.23 -15.35
N THR A 26 -4.65 7.99 -15.21
CA THR A 26 -5.54 8.81 -14.38
C THR A 26 -6.50 7.93 -13.60
N CYS A 27 -6.50 8.08 -12.28
CA CYS A 27 -7.46 7.46 -11.39
C CYS A 27 -8.86 8.03 -11.64
N PHE A 28 -9.76 7.24 -12.22
CA PHE A 28 -11.11 7.69 -12.52
C PHE A 28 -11.98 7.94 -11.29
N ALA A 29 -11.59 7.43 -10.12
CA ALA A 29 -12.29 7.76 -8.88
C ALA A 29 -12.11 9.23 -8.47
N CYS A 30 -11.01 9.90 -8.85
CA CYS A 30 -10.80 11.34 -8.56
C CYS A 30 -10.50 12.22 -9.78
N LEU A 31 -10.33 11.62 -10.96
CA LEU A 31 -9.97 12.28 -12.23
C LEU A 31 -8.72 13.16 -12.16
N ARG A 32 -7.82 12.94 -11.18
CA ARG A 32 -6.68 13.84 -10.91
C ARG A 32 -5.32 13.19 -10.80
N ARG A 33 -5.21 12.05 -10.12
CA ARG A 33 -3.91 11.44 -9.75
C ARG A 33 -3.61 10.23 -10.60
N VAL A 34 -2.33 9.90 -10.78
CA VAL A 34 -1.91 8.61 -11.34
C VAL A 34 -2.32 7.49 -10.38
N PRO A 35 -2.97 6.42 -10.85
CA PRO A 35 -3.36 5.33 -9.99
C PRO A 35 -2.19 4.39 -9.70
N GLN A 36 -2.13 3.83 -8.48
CA GLN A 36 -1.07 2.92 -8.04
C GLN A 36 -1.59 1.49 -7.89
N PHE A 37 -2.82 1.32 -7.39
CA PHE A 37 -3.35 0.03 -6.96
C PHE A 37 -4.34 -0.51 -7.99
N GLY A 38 -4.08 -1.73 -8.49
CA GLY A 38 -5.01 -2.43 -9.37
C GLY A 38 -6.03 -3.24 -8.58
N THR A 39 -7.20 -3.46 -9.17
CA THR A 39 -8.27 -4.32 -8.64
C THR A 39 -8.53 -5.49 -9.59
N GLU A 40 -9.24 -6.52 -9.12
CA GLU A 40 -9.57 -7.71 -9.94
C GLU A 40 -10.39 -7.37 -11.18
N CYS A 41 -11.26 -6.36 -11.09
CA CYS A 41 -12.01 -5.83 -12.23
C CYS A 41 -11.18 -4.96 -13.21
N ARG A 42 -9.85 -4.92 -13.03
CA ARG A 42 -8.86 -4.15 -13.80
C ARG A 42 -8.91 -2.63 -13.65
N HIS A 43 -9.78 -2.09 -12.81
CA HIS A 43 -9.71 -0.67 -12.45
C HIS A 43 -8.44 -0.40 -11.65
N ARG A 44 -7.93 0.84 -11.77
CA ARG A 44 -6.77 1.28 -11.01
C ARG A 44 -7.13 2.51 -10.18
N ILE A 45 -6.76 2.49 -8.90
CA ILE A 45 -7.13 3.49 -7.91
C ILE A 45 -5.85 4.13 -7.35
N CYS A 46 -5.91 5.43 -7.08
CA CYS A 46 -4.79 6.13 -6.45
C CYS A 46 -4.82 6.01 -4.92
N GLU A 47 -3.65 6.19 -4.30
CA GLU A 47 -3.46 6.15 -2.85
C GLU A 47 -4.45 7.04 -2.10
N MET A 48 -4.66 8.27 -2.55
CA MET A 48 -5.61 9.17 -1.88
C MET A 48 -7.06 8.70 -1.97
N CYS A 49 -7.46 8.04 -3.07
CA CYS A 49 -8.81 7.48 -3.14
C CYS A 49 -8.98 6.29 -2.21
N ILE A 50 -7.94 5.46 -2.04
CA ILE A 50 -7.93 4.39 -1.03
C ILE A 50 -8.05 4.99 0.38
N LYS A 51 -7.29 6.04 0.71
CA LYS A 51 -7.38 6.72 2.01
C LYS A 51 -8.73 7.37 2.30
N VAL A 52 -9.39 7.90 1.27
CA VAL A 52 -10.64 8.66 1.42
C VAL A 52 -11.88 7.76 1.39
N PHE A 53 -11.87 6.69 0.59
CA PHE A 53 -13.05 5.81 0.40
C PHE A 53 -12.90 4.43 1.03
N GLY A 54 -11.69 4.01 1.38
CA GLY A 54 -11.44 2.76 2.09
C GLY A 54 -11.66 2.87 3.59
N GLU A 55 -11.56 1.73 4.26
CA GLU A 55 -11.70 1.58 5.71
C GLU A 55 -10.35 1.24 6.34
N THR A 56 -10.17 1.56 7.62
CA THR A 56 -8.99 1.17 8.41
C THR A 56 -9.41 0.17 9.47
N ASN A 57 -9.21 -1.13 9.21
CA ASN A 57 -9.71 -2.18 10.09
C ASN A 57 -8.63 -2.82 10.98
N ASN A 58 -7.35 -2.87 10.55
CA ASN A 58 -6.27 -3.52 11.33
C ASN A 58 -5.04 -2.62 11.56
N GLY A 59 -5.22 -1.31 11.74
CA GLY A 59 -4.14 -0.37 12.04
C GLY A 59 -4.28 0.97 11.33
N PRO A 60 -3.57 2.03 11.77
CA PRO A 60 -3.73 3.40 11.25
C PRO A 60 -3.31 3.57 9.79
N TRP A 61 -2.53 2.63 9.26
CA TRP A 61 -1.89 2.72 7.94
C TRP A 61 -2.27 1.56 7.01
N LEU A 62 -3.16 0.67 7.45
CA LEU A 62 -3.71 -0.40 6.64
C LEU A 62 -5.11 -0.01 6.17
N PHE A 63 -5.26 0.16 4.86
CA PHE A 63 -6.52 0.52 4.23
C PHE A 63 -7.08 -0.67 3.47
N THR A 64 -8.37 -0.93 3.68
CA THR A 64 -9.11 -2.03 3.04
C THR A 64 -10.35 -1.54 2.31
N ALA A 65 -10.71 -2.21 1.22
CA ALA A 65 -12.01 -2.04 0.58
C ALA A 65 -12.45 -3.38 -0.04
N ASN A 66 -13.74 -3.69 0.10
CA ASN A 66 -14.31 -4.98 -0.36
C ASN A 66 -14.94 -4.92 -1.75
N ALA A 67 -14.98 -3.73 -2.37
CA ALA A 67 -15.52 -3.53 -3.70
C ALA A 67 -14.81 -2.41 -4.43
N CYS A 68 -14.78 -2.49 -5.76
CA CYS A 68 -14.27 -1.41 -6.59
C CYS A 68 -15.14 -0.15 -6.47
N PHE A 69 -14.53 0.98 -6.11
CA PHE A 69 -15.23 2.28 -6.00
C PHE A 69 -15.91 2.75 -7.29
N LEU A 70 -15.54 2.16 -8.44
CA LEU A 70 -16.04 2.54 -9.76
C LEU A 70 -17.17 1.62 -10.24
N CYS A 71 -16.92 0.32 -10.41
CA CYS A 71 -17.90 -0.62 -10.97
C CYS A 71 -18.60 -1.50 -9.94
N GLN A 72 -18.25 -1.40 -8.65
CA GLN A 72 -18.84 -2.18 -7.55
C GLN A 72 -18.67 -3.70 -7.66
N VAL A 73 -17.80 -4.18 -8.56
CA VAL A 73 -17.36 -5.57 -8.53
C VAL A 73 -16.61 -5.81 -7.22
N GLU A 74 -16.97 -6.91 -6.55
CA GLU A 74 -16.32 -7.36 -5.32
C GLU A 74 -14.82 -7.54 -5.56
N SER A 75 -14.01 -7.01 -4.66
CA SER A 75 -12.55 -7.08 -4.76
C SER A 75 -11.95 -6.85 -3.39
N GLN A 76 -11.03 -7.72 -2.99
CA GLN A 76 -10.30 -7.59 -1.72
C GLN A 76 -9.10 -6.68 -1.93
N ILE A 77 -9.29 -5.37 -1.73
CA ILE A 77 -8.20 -4.39 -1.80
C ILE A 77 -7.62 -4.24 -0.40
N MET A 78 -6.35 -4.57 -0.23
CA MET A 78 -5.60 -4.35 1.01
C MET A 78 -4.31 -3.61 0.68
N VAL A 79 -4.15 -2.42 1.25
CA VAL A 79 -3.01 -1.55 0.97
C VAL A 79 -2.42 -1.02 2.27
N HIS A 80 -1.13 -1.30 2.47
CA HIS A 80 -0.36 -0.67 3.52
C HIS A 80 0.24 0.65 3.00
N ILE A 81 -0.07 1.76 3.64
CA ILE A 81 0.41 3.08 3.23
C ILE A 81 1.25 3.68 4.35
N HIS A 82 2.55 3.85 4.11
CA HIS A 82 3.45 4.46 5.09
C HIS A 82 2.94 5.81 5.60
N ALA A 83 3.16 6.07 6.89
CA ALA A 83 2.82 7.33 7.50
C ALA A 83 3.54 8.50 6.78
N PRO A 84 2.91 9.69 6.69
CA PRO A 84 3.58 10.88 6.15
C PRO A 84 4.87 11.24 6.88
N THR A 85 4.96 10.88 8.16
CA THR A 85 6.13 11.12 9.02
C THR A 85 7.18 10.01 8.95
N THR A 86 6.91 8.91 8.25
CA THR A 86 7.91 7.85 8.08
C THR A 86 9.08 8.40 7.27
N GLY A 87 10.29 8.35 7.85
CA GLY A 87 11.53 8.68 7.14
C GLY A 87 11.77 7.82 5.90
N ILE A 88 12.79 8.15 5.12
CA ILE A 88 13.25 7.26 4.04
C ILE A 88 14.25 6.28 4.65
N GLY A 89 13.78 5.11 5.08
CA GLY A 89 14.63 3.99 5.46
C GLY A 89 14.90 3.12 4.23
N ILE A 90 16.17 2.97 3.85
CA ILE A 90 16.61 2.01 2.82
C ILE A 90 17.55 1.02 3.49
N LEU A 91 17.23 -0.27 3.38
CA LEU A 91 18.07 -1.37 3.85
C LEU A 91 18.74 -2.02 2.64
N CYS A 92 20.07 -2.07 2.64
CA CYS A 92 20.85 -2.78 1.62
C CYS A 92 21.68 -3.88 2.30
N ILE A 93 21.44 -5.13 1.92
CA ILE A 93 22.17 -6.31 2.42
C ILE A 93 22.96 -6.93 1.27
N ASP A 94 24.28 -6.86 1.37
CA ASP A 94 25.17 -7.48 0.39
C ASP A 94 25.25 -9.00 0.56
N GLY A 95 25.46 -9.68 -0.57
CA GLY A 95 25.54 -11.14 -0.63
C GLY A 95 26.86 -11.69 -0.09
N GLY A 96 26.80 -12.37 1.06
CA GLY A 96 28.00 -12.92 1.73
C GLY A 96 28.08 -14.44 1.86
N GLY A 97 27.09 -15.20 1.35
CA GLY A 97 26.95 -16.65 1.58
C GLY A 97 26.54 -16.95 3.03
N ILE A 98 27.21 -17.89 3.70
CA ILE A 98 26.97 -18.22 5.13
C ILE A 98 27.11 -17.01 6.07
N ARG A 99 27.80 -15.95 5.63
CA ARG A 99 27.93 -14.69 6.38
C ARG A 99 26.64 -13.86 6.43
N GLY A 100 25.54 -14.34 5.84
CA GLY A 100 24.20 -13.75 6.00
C GLY A 100 23.70 -13.69 7.45
N ILE A 101 24.33 -14.44 8.37
CA ILE A 101 24.06 -14.31 9.81
C ILE A 101 24.46 -12.93 10.37
N ILE A 102 25.48 -12.27 9.80
CA ILE A 102 26.00 -10.99 10.30
C ILE A 102 24.97 -9.87 10.13
N PRO A 103 24.39 -9.63 8.92
CA PRO A 103 23.30 -8.66 8.74
C PRO A 103 22.11 -8.92 9.66
N ARG A 104 21.75 -10.19 9.88
CA ARG A 104 20.66 -10.56 10.79
C ARG A 104 20.93 -10.13 12.22
N THR A 105 22.10 -10.45 12.77
CA THR A 105 22.46 -10.03 14.14
C THR A 105 22.49 -8.51 14.28
N ILE A 106 22.91 -7.78 13.25
CA ILE A 106 22.86 -6.31 13.25
C ILE A 106 21.41 -5.81 13.30
N LEU A 107 20.49 -6.42 12.53
CA LEU A 107 19.07 -6.05 12.55
C LEU A 107 18.41 -6.37 13.91
N GLU A 108 18.73 -7.51 14.51
CA GLU A 108 18.26 -7.88 15.85
C GLU A 108 18.72 -6.85 16.90
N LEU A 109 20.00 -6.46 16.86
CA LEU A 109 20.54 -5.43 17.76
C LEU A 109 19.91 -4.05 17.50
N LEU A 110 19.66 -3.69 16.23
CA LEU A 110 18.99 -2.43 15.90
C LEU A 110 17.55 -2.42 16.41
N GLU A 111 16.82 -3.52 16.29
CA GLU A 111 15.46 -3.68 16.81
C GLU A 111 15.43 -3.49 18.33
N GLU A 112 16.34 -4.14 19.05
CA GLU A 112 16.50 -3.98 20.50
C GLU A 112 16.82 -2.53 20.90
N GLN A 113 17.70 -1.85 20.16
CA GLN A 113 18.08 -0.46 20.45
C GLN A 113 16.98 0.55 20.11
N ILE A 114 16.21 0.31 19.05
CA ILE A 114 15.05 1.15 18.70
C ILE A 114 13.97 1.01 19.78
N GLY A 115 13.74 -0.20 20.28
CA GLY A 115 12.86 -0.44 21.43
C GLY A 115 11.40 -0.04 21.20
N LEU A 116 10.96 0.03 19.94
CA LEU A 116 9.57 0.34 19.58
C LEU A 116 8.80 -0.96 19.33
N PRO A 117 7.49 -1.00 19.61
CA PRO A 117 6.64 -2.18 19.39
C PRO A 117 6.25 -2.32 17.90
N ILE A 118 7.20 -2.11 17.00
CA ILE A 118 7.04 -2.25 15.55
C ILE A 118 8.20 -3.10 15.04
N PRO A 119 7.94 -4.13 14.20
CA PRO A 119 8.99 -4.96 13.63
C PRO A 119 10.02 -4.12 12.86
N ILE A 120 11.31 -4.49 12.97
CA ILE A 120 12.42 -3.76 12.33
C ILE A 120 12.23 -3.56 10.82
N GLN A 121 11.52 -4.46 10.15
CA GLN A 121 11.21 -4.38 8.72
C GLN A 121 10.32 -3.19 8.37
N GLU A 122 9.42 -2.78 9.27
CA GLU A 122 8.49 -1.66 9.04
C GLU A 122 9.20 -0.29 9.06
N HIS A 123 10.46 -0.24 9.52
CA HIS A 123 11.29 0.96 9.48
C HIS A 123 11.89 1.25 8.10
N PHE A 124 11.91 0.28 7.19
CA PHE A 124 12.49 0.42 5.87
C PHE A 124 11.42 0.44 4.78
N LYS A 125 11.41 1.50 3.96
CA LYS A 125 10.52 1.63 2.79
C LYS A 125 10.99 0.80 1.60
N LEU A 126 12.28 0.50 1.55
CA LEU A 126 12.90 -0.31 0.50
C LEU A 126 13.97 -1.19 1.13
N ALA A 127 13.84 -2.51 0.97
CA ALA A 127 14.86 -3.48 1.31
C ALA A 127 15.41 -4.10 0.02
N LEU A 128 16.74 -4.06 -0.15
CA LEU A 128 17.46 -4.61 -1.29
C LEU A 128 18.46 -5.65 -0.80
N GLY A 129 18.38 -6.85 -1.37
CA GLY A 129 19.29 -7.95 -1.08
C GLY A 129 19.97 -8.48 -2.34
N ILE A 130 21.27 -8.77 -2.26
CA ILE A 130 22.01 -9.45 -3.33
C ILE A 130 22.35 -10.87 -2.87
N SER A 131 22.15 -11.88 -3.73
CA SER A 131 22.43 -13.30 -3.43
C SER A 131 21.75 -13.78 -2.13
N ALA A 132 22.47 -14.37 -1.17
CA ALA A 132 21.94 -14.81 0.12
C ALA A 132 21.27 -13.69 0.94
N GLY A 133 21.64 -12.42 0.70
CA GLY A 133 20.99 -11.26 1.33
C GLY A 133 19.53 -11.05 0.94
N LYS A 134 18.99 -11.80 -0.05
CA LYS A 134 17.55 -11.82 -0.36
C LYS A 134 16.72 -12.68 0.58
N LEU A 135 17.36 -13.61 1.30
CA LEU A 135 16.69 -14.59 2.18
C LEU A 135 16.65 -14.13 3.64
N THR A 136 17.28 -12.99 3.93
CA THR A 136 17.39 -12.37 5.26
C THR A 136 16.41 -11.21 5.32
#